data_AF-A0AAV4W218-F1
#
_entry.id   AF-A0AAV4W218-F1
#
_cell.length_a   1.000
_cell.length_b   1.000
_cell.length_c   1.000
_cell.angle_alpha   90.00
_cell.angle_beta   90.00
_cell.angle_gamma   90.00
#
_symmetry.space_group_name_H-M   'P 1'
#
loop_
_entity.id
_entity.type
_entity.pdbx_description
1 polymer ?
#
loop_
_entity_poly.entity_id
_entity_poly.type
_entity_poly.pdbx_seq_one_letter_code
_entity_poly.pdbx_strand_id
1 'polypeptide(L)'
;MNGKDTKWKLRIYPRGSCIADCIGLFLCRENDVECPENIDLNFKMKIVSENKIVQSGNSIFKTKEMARDFPMFIKTEDVIINRRSEILPQDVLTIHCTIRRNDGKDIEAGQFNALTDIKVTRRSFVWENKRLLQFEDK
;
A
#
# COMPACT_ATOMS: atom_id res chain seq x y z
N MET A 1 -19.86 28.38 -5.92
CA MET A 1 -18.63 27.67 -5.48
C MET A 1 -18.71 27.51 -3.98
N ASN A 2 -18.45 26.30 -3.44
CA ASN A 2 -17.98 26.03 -2.06
C ASN A 2 -18.08 24.52 -1.74
N GLY A 3 -17.39 23.70 -2.51
CA GLY A 3 -16.89 22.41 -2.00
C GLY A 3 -15.40 22.64 -1.76
N LYS A 4 -14.95 22.61 -0.50
CA LYS A 4 -13.52 22.73 -0.22
C LYS A 4 -12.83 21.48 -0.78
N ASP A 5 -11.98 21.66 -1.77
CA ASP A 5 -11.17 20.56 -2.32
C ASP A 5 -10.33 19.94 -1.21
N THR A 6 -10.23 18.61 -1.22
CA THR A 6 -9.37 17.89 -0.28
C THR A 6 -8.36 17.08 -1.05
N LYS A 7 -7.09 17.21 -0.67
CA LYS A 7 -6.01 16.46 -1.27
C LYS A 7 -5.73 15.19 -0.48
N TRP A 8 -5.53 14.10 -1.21
CA TRP A 8 -5.27 12.77 -0.66
C TRP A 8 -4.06 12.16 -1.35
N LYS A 9 -3.26 11.44 -0.58
CA LYS A 9 -2.13 10.66 -1.09
C LYS A 9 -2.17 9.24 -0.57
N LEU A 10 -1.83 8.31 -1.45
CA LEU A 10 -1.52 6.95 -1.10
C LEU A 10 -0.02 6.84 -0.81
N ARG A 11 0.34 6.40 0.38
CA ARG A 11 1.72 6.04 0.72
C ARG A 11 1.87 4.53 0.73
N ILE A 12 2.95 4.06 0.12
CA ILE A 12 3.31 2.64 0.02
C ILE A 12 4.62 2.47 0.78
N TYR A 13 4.67 1.48 1.67
CA TYR A 13 5.84 1.09 2.43
C TYR A 13 6.24 -0.35 2.06
N PRO A 14 7.08 -0.55 1.04
CA PRO A 14 7.43 -1.88 0.53
C PRO A 14 8.19 -2.77 1.54
N ARG A 15 8.79 -2.14 2.56
CA ARG A 15 9.56 -2.81 3.63
C ARG A 15 8.84 -2.77 4.98
N GLY A 16 7.56 -2.44 4.96
CA GLY A 16 6.78 -2.16 6.16
C GLY A 16 7.01 -0.75 6.68
N SER A 17 6.09 -0.27 7.51
CA SER A 17 6.22 0.99 8.25
C SER A 17 6.49 0.73 9.73
N CYS A 18 5.72 -0.16 10.36
CA CYS A 18 5.86 -0.57 11.77
C CYS A 18 6.08 -2.08 11.94
N ILE A 19 5.74 -2.89 10.94
CA ILE A 19 5.87 -4.34 10.96
C ILE A 19 6.75 -4.76 9.79
N ALA A 20 7.85 -5.44 10.09
CA ALA A 20 8.76 -5.97 9.09
C ALA A 20 8.06 -7.01 8.20
N ASP A 21 8.61 -7.23 7.01
CA ASP A 21 8.21 -8.29 6.07
C ASP A 21 6.77 -8.22 5.54
N CYS A 22 6.11 -7.06 5.70
CA CYS A 22 4.84 -6.76 5.06
C CYS A 22 4.92 -5.47 4.26
N ILE A 23 4.19 -5.40 3.13
CA ILE A 23 3.93 -4.15 2.44
C ILE A 23 2.79 -3.43 3.16
N GLY A 24 3.06 -2.20 3.59
CA GLY A 24 2.09 -1.32 4.23
C GLY A 24 1.48 -0.32 3.25
N LEU A 25 0.16 -0.12 3.31
CA LEU A 25 -0.56 0.87 2.50
C LEU A 25 -1.32 1.87 3.38
N PHE A 26 -1.16 3.16 3.09
CA PHE A 26 -1.67 4.23 3.96
C PHE A 26 -2.37 5.29 3.11
N LEU A 27 -3.61 5.61 3.45
CA LEU A 27 -4.31 6.75 2.86
C LEU A 27 -4.11 7.95 3.79
N CYS A 28 -3.44 8.98 3.29
CA CYS A 28 -3.18 10.20 4.04
C CYS A 28 -3.91 11.37 3.40
N ARG A 29 -4.57 12.18 4.22
CA ARG A 29 -5.04 13.49 3.81
C ARG A 29 -3.87 14.47 3.85
N GLU A 30 -3.73 15.33 2.85
CA GLU A 30 -2.78 16.43 2.97
C GLU A 30 -3.36 17.49 3.90
N ASN A 31 -2.52 18.01 4.81
CA ASN A 31 -2.92 19.06 5.74
C ASN A 31 -2.98 20.39 4.98
N ASP A 32 -4.04 20.58 4.21
CA ASP A 32 -4.39 21.88 3.67
C ASP A 32 -4.99 22.69 4.83
N VAL A 33 -4.32 23.78 5.21
CA VAL A 33 -4.59 24.62 6.40
C VAL A 33 -6.05 25.09 6.50
N GLU A 34 -6.81 25.04 5.40
CA GLU A 34 -8.18 25.56 5.29
C GLU A 34 -9.31 24.52 5.44
N CYS A 35 -9.00 23.24 5.71
CA CYS A 35 -10.03 22.20 5.83
C CYS A 35 -10.19 21.66 7.27
N PRO A 36 -10.87 22.40 8.17
CA PRO A 36 -10.99 22.09 9.59
C PRO A 36 -12.05 21.01 9.93
N GLU A 37 -12.80 20.52 8.96
CA GLU A 37 -13.92 19.60 9.21
C GLU A 37 -13.50 18.13 9.18
N ASN A 38 -14.06 17.38 10.16
CA ASN A 38 -14.00 15.94 10.17
C ASN A 38 -14.78 15.38 8.98
N ILE A 39 -14.12 14.53 8.19
CA ILE A 39 -14.79 13.81 7.09
C ILE A 39 -14.92 12.35 7.49
N ASP A 40 -16.16 11.84 7.46
CA ASP A 40 -16.44 10.42 7.63
C ASP A 40 -16.24 9.71 6.30
N LEU A 41 -15.22 8.86 6.24
CA LEU A 41 -14.84 8.13 5.04
C LEU A 41 -14.88 6.62 5.25
N ASN A 42 -15.33 5.94 4.21
CA ASN A 42 -15.06 4.53 3.99
C ASN A 42 -14.06 4.42 2.86
N PHE A 43 -12.97 3.68 3.07
CA PHE A 43 -12.01 3.42 2.03
C PHE A 43 -11.73 1.93 1.87
N LYS A 44 -11.53 1.55 0.62
CA LYS A 44 -11.17 0.19 0.19
C LYS A 44 -9.87 0.24 -0.57
N MET A 45 -9.00 -0.72 -0.31
CA MET A 45 -7.79 -0.94 -1.07
C MET A 45 -7.79 -2.35 -1.63
N LYS A 46 -7.35 -2.49 -2.88
CA LYS A 46 -7.23 -3.78 -3.57
C LYS A 46 -5.93 -3.80 -4.35
N ILE A 47 -5.21 -4.91 -4.30
CA ILE A 47 -4.22 -5.23 -5.33
C ILE A 47 -4.98 -5.94 -6.45
N VAL A 48 -4.78 -5.44 -7.67
CA VAL A 48 -5.42 -5.98 -8.87
C VAL A 48 -4.32 -6.44 -9.83
N SER A 49 -4.52 -7.58 -10.45
CA SER A 49 -3.62 -8.11 -11.48
C SER A 49 -4.44 -8.79 -12.55
N GLU A 50 -4.20 -8.47 -13.82
CA GLU A 50 -4.95 -9.01 -14.96
C GLU A 50 -6.48 -8.97 -14.75
N ASN A 51 -6.98 -7.86 -14.18
CA ASN A 51 -8.39 -7.63 -13.80
C ASN A 51 -8.94 -8.53 -12.69
N LYS A 52 -8.10 -9.31 -11.99
CA LYS A 52 -8.46 -10.11 -10.82
C LYS A 52 -8.04 -9.42 -9.53
N ILE A 53 -8.86 -9.54 -8.49
CA ILE A 53 -8.51 -9.05 -7.15
C ILE A 53 -7.63 -10.09 -6.49
N VAL A 54 -6.39 -9.71 -6.17
CA VAL A 54 -5.39 -10.59 -5.56
C VAL A 54 -5.38 -10.48 -4.04
N GLN A 55 -5.60 -9.27 -3.54
CA GLN A 55 -5.68 -8.95 -2.11
C GLN A 55 -6.62 -7.76 -1.93
N SER A 56 -7.39 -7.73 -0.84
CA SER A 56 -8.25 -6.58 -0.54
C SER A 56 -8.35 -6.31 0.95
N GLY A 57 -8.47 -5.03 1.30
CA GLY A 57 -8.74 -4.54 2.64
C GLY A 57 -9.79 -3.44 2.62
N ASN A 58 -10.57 -3.34 3.69
CA ASN A 58 -11.59 -2.32 3.89
C ASN A 58 -11.41 -1.69 5.27
N SER A 59 -11.57 -0.37 5.36
CA SER A 59 -11.50 0.33 6.64
C SER A 59 -12.40 1.56 6.62
N ILE A 60 -13.00 1.85 7.77
CA ILE A 60 -13.92 2.97 7.98
C ILE A 60 -13.30 3.87 9.04
N PHE A 61 -13.25 5.17 8.79
CA PHE A 61 -12.73 6.12 9.77
C PHE A 61 -13.34 7.51 9.66
N LYS A 62 -13.37 8.19 10.80
CA LYS A 62 -13.66 9.62 10.93
C LYS A 62 -12.32 10.34 11.06
N THR A 63 -12.01 11.32 10.23
CA THR A 63 -10.68 11.97 10.26
C THR A 63 -10.74 13.45 10.65
N LYS A 64 -10.06 13.76 11.77
CA LYS A 64 -9.35 15.04 12.03
C LYS A 64 -7.83 14.92 11.80
N GLU A 65 -7.29 13.69 11.79
CA GLU A 65 -5.85 13.38 11.78
C GLU A 65 -5.40 12.47 10.62
N MET A 66 -4.07 12.36 10.49
CA MET A 66 -3.25 12.27 9.27
C MET A 66 -3.25 10.97 8.44
N ALA A 67 -3.70 9.82 8.96
CA ALA A 67 -3.64 8.56 8.19
C ALA A 67 -4.49 7.45 8.82
N ARG A 68 -5.05 6.58 7.97
CA ARG A 68 -5.49 5.23 8.36
C ARG A 68 -4.89 4.19 7.44
N ASP A 69 -4.61 3.04 8.04
CA ASP A 69 -3.45 2.24 7.70
C ASP A 69 -3.86 0.80 7.43
N PHE A 70 -3.20 0.17 6.47
CA PHE A 70 -3.04 -1.27 6.41
C PHE A 70 -1.55 -1.56 6.63
N PRO A 71 -1.07 -1.63 7.90
CA PRO A 71 0.35 -1.84 8.17
C PRO A 71 0.83 -3.22 7.70
N MET A 72 -0.08 -4.19 7.60
CA MET A 72 0.15 -5.53 7.04
C MET A 72 -0.84 -5.80 5.91
N PHE A 73 -0.73 -5.09 4.79
CA PHE A 73 -1.68 -5.31 3.68
C PHE A 73 -1.43 -6.64 2.98
N ILE A 74 -0.17 -6.95 2.72
CA ILE A 74 0.28 -8.21 2.10
C ILE A 74 1.71 -8.52 2.56
N LYS A 75 2.06 -9.81 2.69
CA LYS A 75 3.42 -10.20 3.03
C LYS A 75 4.37 -9.88 1.88
N THR A 76 5.54 -9.36 2.22
CA THR A 76 6.59 -9.04 1.24
C THR A 76 7.09 -10.30 0.53
N GLU A 77 7.17 -11.43 1.25
CA GLU A 77 7.54 -12.73 0.68
C GLU A 77 6.56 -13.19 -0.42
N ASP A 78 5.26 -12.98 -0.23
CA ASP A 78 4.26 -13.33 -1.24
C ASP A 78 4.44 -12.49 -2.50
N VAL A 79 4.70 -11.20 -2.34
CA VAL A 79 4.86 -10.24 -3.44
C VAL A 79 6.15 -10.50 -4.23
N ILE A 80 7.25 -10.85 -3.54
CA ILE A 80 8.58 -10.93 -4.16
C ILE A 80 8.91 -12.34 -4.63
N ILE A 81 8.47 -13.38 -3.90
CA ILE A 81 8.89 -14.77 -4.07
C ILE A 81 7.69 -15.64 -4.49
N ASN A 82 6.71 -15.82 -3.59
CA ASN A 82 5.74 -16.92 -3.73
C ASN A 82 4.74 -16.70 -4.87
N ARG A 83 4.27 -15.46 -5.01
CA ARG A 83 3.17 -15.05 -5.90
C ARG A 83 3.58 -13.87 -6.79
N ARG A 84 4.87 -13.75 -7.07
CA ARG A 84 5.43 -12.62 -7.82
C ARG A 84 4.77 -12.43 -9.17
N SER A 85 4.66 -13.49 -9.98
CA SER A 85 4.05 -13.40 -11.32
C SER A 85 2.57 -13.01 -11.29
N GLU A 86 1.87 -13.36 -10.21
CA GLU A 86 0.47 -13.01 -9.98
C GLU A 86 0.34 -11.55 -9.49
N ILE A 87 1.17 -11.10 -8.56
CA ILE A 87 1.03 -9.79 -7.89
C ILE A 87 1.74 -8.66 -8.66
N LEU A 88 2.87 -8.98 -9.30
CA LEU A 88 3.74 -8.05 -10.02
C LEU A 88 3.93 -8.49 -11.49
N PRO A 89 2.84 -8.64 -12.27
CA PRO A 89 3.00 -8.88 -13.70
C PRO A 89 3.83 -7.74 -14.31
N GLN A 90 4.85 -8.09 -15.08
CA GLN A 90 5.79 -7.12 -15.68
C GLN A 90 6.47 -6.20 -14.65
N ASP A 91 6.64 -6.69 -13.42
CA ASP A 91 7.18 -5.95 -12.28
C ASP A 91 6.34 -4.73 -11.84
N VAL A 92 5.05 -4.70 -12.19
CA VAL A 92 4.12 -3.60 -11.85
C VAL A 92 3.17 -4.01 -10.73
N LEU A 93 3.16 -3.24 -9.63
CA LEU A 93 2.16 -3.37 -8.57
C LEU A 93 0.97 -2.44 -8.85
N THR A 94 -0.22 -2.98 -9.12
CA THR A 94 -1.42 -2.17 -9.34
C THR A 94 -2.30 -2.17 -8.09
N ILE A 95 -2.56 -0.97 -7.56
CA ILE A 95 -3.40 -0.76 -6.37
C ILE A 95 -4.63 0.06 -6.75
N HIS A 96 -5.81 -0.48 -6.52
CA HIS A 96 -7.07 0.26 -6.61
C HIS A 96 -7.48 0.77 -5.23
N CYS A 97 -7.57 2.08 -5.09
CA CYS A 97 -8.12 2.74 -3.92
C CYS A 97 -9.52 3.29 -4.27
N THR A 98 -10.51 2.99 -3.43
CA THR A 98 -11.84 3.57 -3.54
C THR A 98 -12.14 4.31 -2.24
N ILE A 99 -12.41 5.60 -2.34
CA ILE A 99 -12.76 6.47 -1.20
C ILE A 99 -14.22 6.86 -1.36
N ARG A 100 -14.99 6.77 -0.28
CA ARG A 100 -16.40 7.15 -0.24
C ARG A 100 -16.67 7.95 1.02
N ARG A 101 -17.42 9.04 0.91
CA ARG A 101 -17.99 9.70 2.09
C ARG A 101 -19.16 8.89 2.62
N ASN A 102 -19.28 8.85 3.93
CA ASN A 102 -20.40 8.20 4.61
C ASN A 102 -21.49 9.19 5.04
N ASP A 103 -21.31 10.48 4.77
CA ASP A 103 -22.24 11.54 5.18
C ASP A 103 -23.44 11.73 4.23
N GLY A 104 -23.61 10.81 3.27
CA GLY A 104 -24.74 10.81 2.33
C GLY A 104 -24.71 11.94 1.29
N LYS A 105 -23.63 12.74 1.25
CA LYS A 105 -23.46 13.77 0.23
C LYS A 105 -22.87 13.14 -1.03
N ASP A 106 -23.57 13.29 -2.14
CA ASP A 106 -23.07 12.88 -3.44
C ASP A 106 -21.81 13.67 -3.78
N ILE A 107 -20.73 12.94 -4.06
CA ILE A 107 -19.51 13.48 -4.64
C ILE A 107 -19.47 12.98 -6.07
N GLU A 108 -19.11 13.86 -6.99
CA GLU A 108 -18.78 13.46 -8.34
C GLU A 108 -17.67 12.40 -8.31
N ALA A 109 -17.94 11.23 -8.87
CA ALA A 109 -17.00 10.12 -8.85
C ALA A 109 -15.87 10.40 -9.84
N GLY A 110 -14.73 10.88 -9.35
CA GLY A 110 -13.50 11.01 -10.14
C GLY A 110 -12.67 9.72 -10.13
N GLN A 111 -12.13 9.33 -11.29
CA GLN A 111 -11.06 8.32 -11.37
C GLN A 111 -9.71 9.03 -11.56
N PHE A 112 -8.75 8.70 -10.70
CA PHE A 112 -7.40 9.22 -10.77
C PHE A 112 -6.42 8.05 -10.90
N ASN A 113 -5.47 8.17 -11.83
CA ASN A 113 -4.41 7.19 -12.03
C ASN A 113 -3.07 7.85 -11.73
N ALA A 114 -2.21 7.16 -11.00
CA ALA A 114 -0.85 7.60 -10.71
C ALA A 114 0.11 6.42 -10.94
N LEU A 115 1.26 6.71 -11.53
CA LEU A 115 2.35 5.74 -11.74
C LEU A 115 3.58 6.23 -10.98
N THR A 116 4.18 5.32 -10.21
CA THR A 116 5.39 5.61 -9.42
C THR A 116 6.44 4.55 -9.72
N ASP A 117 7.57 4.97 -10.28
CA ASP A 117 8.71 4.08 -10.52
C ASP A 117 9.59 3.94 -9.28
N ILE A 118 9.57 2.76 -8.65
CA ILE A 118 10.42 2.45 -7.48
C ILE A 118 11.68 1.75 -7.95
N LYS A 119 12.80 2.48 -8.01
CA LYS A 119 14.11 1.88 -8.32
C LYS A 119 14.64 1.10 -7.12
N VAL A 120 14.79 -0.21 -7.26
CA VAL A 120 15.41 -1.07 -6.24
C VAL A 120 16.83 -1.43 -6.69
N THR A 121 17.85 -0.96 -5.97
CA THR A 121 19.22 -1.45 -6.18
C THR A 121 19.35 -2.85 -5.59
N ARG A 122 19.61 -3.86 -6.43
CA ARG A 122 19.95 -5.21 -5.97
C ARG A 122 21.27 -5.13 -5.18
N ARG A 123 21.21 -5.36 -3.87
CA ARG A 123 22.38 -5.59 -3.02
C ARG A 123 22.46 -7.09 -2.76
N SER A 124 23.30 -7.79 -3.51
CA SER A 124 23.62 -9.21 -3.25
C SER A 124 24.93 -9.29 -2.48
N PHE A 125 24.93 -10.02 -1.37
CA PHE A 125 26.17 -10.43 -0.71
C PHE A 125 26.50 -11.84 -1.20
N VAL A 126 27.62 -11.98 -1.91
CA VAL A 126 28.18 -13.28 -2.25
C VAL A 126 29.21 -13.59 -1.17
N TRP A 127 28.96 -14.63 -0.38
CA TRP A 127 29.94 -15.16 0.55
C TRP A 127 30.47 -16.48 -0.04
N GLU A 128 31.79 -16.61 -0.24
CA GLU A 128 32.40 -17.89 -0.57
C GLU A 128 32.33 -18.80 0.65
N ASN A 129 31.45 -19.81 0.63
CA ASN A 129 31.38 -20.82 1.67
C ASN A 129 32.52 -21.84 1.52
N LYS A 130 33.76 -21.39 1.75
CA LYS A 130 34.90 -22.27 1.93
C LYS A 130 34.92 -22.69 3.40
N ARG A 131 34.40 -23.90 3.67
CA ARG A 131 34.38 -24.63 4.95
C ARG A 131 33.00 -24.69 5.63
N LEU A 132 32.12 -25.53 5.09
CA LEU A 132 31.39 -26.45 5.98
C LEU A 132 32.46 -27.41 6.54
N LEU A 133 33.06 -27.05 7.67
CA LEU A 133 33.85 -28.01 8.44
C LEU A 133 32.91 -29.15 8.83
N GLN A 134 33.36 -30.36 8.47
CA GLN A 134 32.80 -31.62 8.92
C GLN A 134 32.67 -31.58 10.44
N PHE A 135 31.46 -31.80 10.95
CA PHE A 135 31.28 -32.34 12.29
C PHE A 135 30.91 -33.81 12.11
N GLU A 136 31.94 -34.66 12.08
CA GLU A 136 31.82 -36.01 12.61
C GLU A 136 32.42 -35.95 14.02
N ASP A 137 31.56 -36.03 15.03
CA ASP A 137 31.98 -36.47 16.36
C ASP A 137 31.34 -37.84 16.61
N LYS A 138 32.19 -38.75 17.08
CA LYS A 138 32.01 -40.20 17.27
C LYS A 138 30.87 -40.58 18.22
#